data_AF-A0A3N5LEI7-F1
#
_entry.id   AF-A0A3N5LEI7-F1
#
_cell.length_a   1.000
_cell.length_b   1.000
_cell.length_c   1.000
_cell.angle_alpha   90.00
_cell.angle_beta   90.00
_cell.angle_gamma   90.00
#
_symmetry.space_group_name_H-M   'P 1'
#
loop_
_entity.id
_entity.type
_entity.pdbx_description
1 polymer ?
#
loop_
_entity_poly.entity_id
_entity_poly.type
_entity_poly.pdbx_seq_one_letter_code
_entity_poly.pdbx_strand_id
1 'polypeptide(L)'
;VRYLHDEAQTLPEVLAANRIGRPPLLVGHSDGASIAILHAGAGHPVAGLVLIAPHVFVDQEAVASITAIRDGFASSELPAKMARYHVAAETTFHGWAEVWLSDGFRTWNIEEYLPGIDRPVLLVQGTEDEYGTERQLEAIESAVRGPVRRLMVEGAAHSPHLSHPEVVVPAVAEFIAEVA
;
A
#
# COMPACT_ATOMS: atom_id res chain seq x y z
N VAL A 1 -1.99 17.12 2.47
CA VAL A 1 -2.50 16.85 1.10
C VAL A 1 -3.44 15.66 1.15
N ARG A 2 -4.57 15.69 0.44
CA ARG A 2 -5.45 14.51 0.30
C ARG A 2 -5.10 13.77 -0.99
N TYR A 3 -5.01 12.45 -0.91
CA TYR A 3 -4.79 11.55 -2.05
C TYR A 3 -5.76 10.39 -1.90
N LEU A 4 -5.38 9.31 -1.21
CA LEU A 4 -6.19 8.09 -1.06
C LEU A 4 -7.30 8.17 0.01
N HIS A 5 -7.60 9.37 0.49
CA HIS A 5 -8.53 9.54 1.61
C HIS A 5 -9.98 9.29 1.18
N ASP A 6 -10.33 9.66 -0.05
CA ASP A 6 -11.71 9.52 -0.54
C ASP A 6 -12.00 8.05 -0.89
N GLU A 7 -11.00 7.32 -1.39
CA GLU A 7 -11.04 5.87 -1.61
C GLU A 7 -11.24 5.12 -0.28
N ALA A 8 -10.52 5.52 0.78
CA ALA A 8 -10.70 4.95 2.12
C ALA A 8 -12.10 5.20 2.70
N GLN A 9 -12.69 6.37 2.42
CA GLN A 9 -14.07 6.70 2.81
C GLN A 9 -15.13 5.95 1.99
N THR A 10 -14.79 5.49 0.79
CA THR A 10 -15.69 4.70 -0.06
C THR A 10 -15.73 3.23 0.35
N LEU A 11 -14.69 2.73 1.05
CA LEU A 11 -14.57 1.32 1.42
C LEU A 11 -15.77 0.76 2.21
N PRO A 12 -16.37 1.47 3.20
CA PRO A 12 -17.60 1.00 3.87
C PRO A 12 -18.75 0.69 2.89
N GLU A 13 -18.94 1.50 1.85
CA GLU A 13 -19.99 1.29 0.85
C GLU A 13 -19.70 0.05 -0.01
N VAL A 14 -18.43 -0.15 -0.38
CA VAL A 14 -17.98 -1.35 -1.11
C VAL A 14 -18.20 -2.61 -0.27
N LEU A 15 -17.86 -2.59 1.03
CA LEU A 15 -18.07 -3.71 1.94
C LEU A 15 -19.56 -4.03 2.09
N ALA A 16 -20.40 -3.00 2.26
CA ALA A 16 -21.85 -3.14 2.37
C ALA A 16 -22.48 -3.72 1.10
N ALA A 17 -22.09 -3.22 -0.08
CA ALA A 17 -22.55 -3.71 -1.38
C ALA A 17 -22.23 -5.20 -1.59
N ASN A 18 -21.12 -5.68 -1.02
CA ASN A 18 -20.68 -7.07 -1.06
C ASN A 18 -21.14 -7.91 0.13
N ARG A 19 -22.03 -7.38 0.99
CA ARG A 19 -22.60 -8.06 2.16
C ARG A 19 -21.55 -8.51 3.19
N ILE A 20 -20.46 -7.76 3.31
CA ILE A 20 -19.43 -7.98 4.35
C ILE A 20 -19.85 -7.22 5.60
N GLY A 21 -20.58 -7.90 6.50
CA GLY A 21 -21.15 -7.31 7.72
C GLY A 21 -20.30 -7.45 8.98
N ARG A 22 -19.18 -8.20 8.89
CA ARG A 22 -18.20 -8.33 9.99
C ARG A 22 -16.96 -7.48 9.68
N PRO A 23 -16.23 -7.00 10.70
CA PRO A 23 -14.95 -6.31 10.49
C PRO A 23 -14.04 -7.15 9.57
N PRO A 24 -13.62 -6.65 8.40
CA PRO A 24 -12.79 -7.41 7.47
C PRO A 24 -11.33 -7.42 7.94
N LEU A 25 -10.59 -8.47 7.54
CA LEU A 25 -9.14 -8.39 7.48
C LEU A 25 -8.78 -7.81 6.11
N LEU A 26 -8.12 -6.65 6.09
CA LEU A 26 -7.77 -5.97 4.84
C LEU A 26 -6.36 -6.38 4.40
N VAL A 27 -6.24 -6.77 3.14
CA VAL A 27 -4.95 -7.05 2.49
C VAL A 27 -4.75 -5.98 1.43
N GLY A 28 -3.74 -5.13 1.63
CA GLY A 28 -3.43 -4.01 0.73
C GLY A 28 -1.98 -4.07 0.27
N HIS A 29 -1.75 -3.75 -1.00
CA HIS A 29 -0.42 -3.56 -1.57
C HIS A 29 -0.26 -2.09 -1.98
N SER A 30 0.88 -1.46 -1.66
CA SER A 30 1.21 -0.09 -2.06
C SER A 30 0.08 0.89 -1.66
N ASP A 31 -0.48 1.65 -2.61
CA ASP A 31 -1.65 2.51 -2.39
C ASP A 31 -2.83 1.78 -1.71
N GLY A 32 -3.03 0.49 -1.99
CA GLY A 32 -4.03 -0.33 -1.30
C GLY A 32 -3.75 -0.52 0.19
N ALA A 33 -2.47 -0.57 0.59
CA ALA A 33 -2.08 -0.60 1.99
C ALA A 33 -2.32 0.76 2.65
N SER A 34 -2.04 1.86 1.96
CA SER A 34 -2.32 3.22 2.42
C SER A 34 -3.82 3.47 2.62
N ILE A 35 -4.66 2.97 1.69
CA ILE A 35 -6.14 2.98 1.84
C ILE A 35 -6.55 2.20 3.10
N ALA A 36 -5.96 1.02 3.33
CA ALA A 36 -6.28 0.21 4.51
C ALA A 36 -5.87 0.89 5.82
N ILE A 37 -4.71 1.57 5.85
CA ILE A 37 -4.25 2.39 6.98
C ILE A 37 -5.23 3.54 7.25
N LEU A 38 -5.59 4.31 6.21
CA LEU A 38 -6.53 5.44 6.33
C LEU A 38 -7.90 4.97 6.84
N HIS A 39 -8.39 3.85 6.32
CA HIS A 39 -9.66 3.27 6.74
C HIS A 39 -9.65 2.87 8.22
N ALA A 40 -8.68 2.04 8.63
CA ALA A 40 -8.58 1.57 10.00
C ALA A 40 -8.27 2.71 10.99
N GLY A 41 -7.34 3.60 10.64
CA GLY A 41 -6.94 4.74 11.47
C GLY A 41 -8.02 5.79 11.64
N ALA A 42 -8.96 5.90 10.69
CA ALA A 42 -10.17 6.72 10.85
C ALA A 42 -11.22 6.10 11.80
N GLY A 43 -10.94 4.93 12.38
CA GLY A 43 -11.82 4.24 13.32
C GLY A 43 -12.84 3.31 12.68
N HIS A 44 -12.73 3.02 11.38
CA HIS A 44 -13.58 1.99 10.78
C HIS A 44 -13.17 0.59 11.26
N PRO A 45 -14.14 -0.30 11.53
CA PRO A 45 -13.85 -1.57 12.15
C PRO A 45 -13.14 -2.52 11.18
N VAL A 46 -11.99 -3.04 11.59
CA VAL A 46 -11.24 -4.11 10.90
C VAL A 46 -10.89 -5.22 11.88
N ALA A 47 -10.69 -6.43 11.38
CA ALA A 47 -10.18 -7.55 12.18
C ALA A 47 -8.64 -7.51 12.29
N GLY A 48 -7.97 -7.05 11.24
CA GLY A 48 -6.52 -6.90 11.15
C GLY A 48 -6.12 -6.37 9.78
N LEU A 49 -4.83 -6.08 9.60
CA LEU A 49 -4.26 -5.52 8.38
C LEU A 49 -3.08 -6.35 7.89
N VAL A 50 -3.02 -6.61 6.59
CA VAL A 50 -1.83 -7.08 5.89
C VAL A 50 -1.43 -5.96 4.93
N LEU A 51 -0.29 -5.33 5.21
CA LEU A 51 0.21 -4.16 4.51
C LEU A 51 1.48 -4.55 3.75
N ILE A 52 1.37 -4.68 2.44
CA ILE A 52 2.45 -5.13 1.55
C ILE A 52 3.02 -3.88 0.86
N ALA A 53 4.31 -3.62 1.05
CA ALA A 53 5.02 -2.43 0.56
C ALA A 53 4.23 -1.12 0.79
N PRO A 54 3.81 -0.82 2.04
CA PRO A 54 2.97 0.34 2.33
C PRO A 54 3.71 1.67 2.16
N HIS A 55 2.95 2.73 1.92
CA HIS A 55 3.44 4.10 2.00
C HIS A 55 2.65 4.90 3.05
N VAL A 56 3.36 5.52 3.99
CA VAL A 56 2.80 6.49 4.94
C VAL A 56 3.32 7.90 4.72
N PHE A 57 4.39 8.06 3.96
CA PHE A 57 4.93 9.33 3.47
C PHE A 57 5.67 9.12 2.14
N VAL A 58 6.11 10.21 1.49
CA VAL A 58 6.85 10.16 0.24
C VAL A 58 8.36 10.04 0.47
N ASP A 59 8.97 8.92 0.09
CA ASP A 59 10.43 8.74 0.08
C ASP A 59 11.09 9.46 -1.10
N GLN A 60 12.34 9.91 -0.92
CA GLN A 60 13.12 10.48 -2.03
C GLN A 60 13.46 9.43 -3.08
N GLU A 61 13.69 8.20 -2.62
CA GLU A 61 13.90 7.01 -3.41
C GLU A 61 12.68 6.73 -4.30
N ALA A 62 11.47 6.81 -3.73
CA ALA A 62 10.22 6.73 -4.50
C ALA A 62 10.17 7.78 -5.61
N VAL A 63 10.45 9.04 -5.28
CA VAL A 63 10.44 10.15 -6.24
C VAL A 63 11.45 9.90 -7.36
N ALA A 64 12.65 9.41 -7.06
CA ALA A 64 13.67 9.09 -8.04
C ALA A 64 13.21 7.94 -8.97
N SER A 65 12.68 6.86 -8.41
CA SER A 65 12.18 5.70 -9.16
C SER A 65 10.98 6.07 -10.03
N ILE A 66 10.05 6.86 -9.52
CA ILE A 66 8.87 7.34 -10.27
C ILE A 66 9.29 8.33 -11.38
N THR A 67 10.31 9.15 -11.14
CA THR A 67 10.89 10.00 -12.18
C THR A 67 11.47 9.15 -13.32
N ALA A 68 12.26 8.13 -13.00
CA ALA A 68 12.87 7.25 -13.98
C ALA A 68 11.84 6.46 -14.80
N ILE A 69 10.82 5.87 -14.15
CA ILE A 69 9.78 5.13 -14.85
C ILE A 69 8.90 6.04 -15.71
N ARG A 70 8.63 7.28 -15.27
CA ARG A 70 7.93 8.29 -16.08
C ARG A 70 8.72 8.63 -17.34
N ASP A 71 10.01 8.92 -17.19
CA ASP A 71 10.86 9.34 -18.31
C ASP A 71 11.09 8.20 -19.31
N GLY A 72 11.12 6.95 -18.83
CA GLY A 72 11.23 5.75 -19.65
C GLY A 72 9.91 5.23 -20.23
N PHE A 73 8.75 5.73 -19.79
CA PHE A 73 7.43 5.14 -20.05
C PHE A 73 7.19 4.89 -21.54
N ALA A 74 7.32 5.93 -22.37
CA ALA A 74 7.03 5.86 -23.81
C ALA A 74 7.94 4.89 -24.57
N SER A 75 9.16 4.65 -24.08
CA SER A 75 10.14 3.74 -24.69
C SER A 75 10.13 2.32 -24.11
N SER A 76 9.26 2.05 -23.14
CA SER A 76 9.18 0.77 -22.43
C SER A 76 8.03 -0.11 -22.93
N GLU A 77 7.91 -1.31 -22.36
CA GLU A 77 6.75 -2.18 -22.57
C GLU A 77 5.51 -1.78 -21.73
N LEU A 78 5.63 -0.78 -20.84
CA LEU A 78 4.56 -0.37 -19.93
C LEU A 78 3.29 0.12 -20.65
N PRO A 79 3.37 0.98 -21.69
CA PRO A 79 2.17 1.41 -22.41
C PRO A 79 1.39 0.23 -22.97
N ALA A 80 2.08 -0.73 -23.59
CA ALA A 80 1.47 -1.93 -24.16
C ALA A 80 0.90 -2.88 -23.09
N LYS A 81 1.58 -3.03 -21.94
CA LYS A 81 1.08 -3.83 -20.81
C LYS A 81 -0.16 -3.21 -20.18
N MET A 82 -0.15 -1.90 -19.94
CA MET A 82 -1.27 -1.17 -19.33
C MET A 82 -2.48 -1.10 -20.27
N ALA A 83 -2.28 -0.95 -21.58
CA ALA A 83 -3.36 -0.93 -22.57
C ALA A 83 -4.18 -2.24 -22.61
N ARG A 84 -3.69 -3.34 -22.02
CA ARG A 84 -4.47 -4.58 -21.86
C ARG A 84 -5.62 -4.45 -20.86
N TYR A 85 -5.51 -3.52 -19.91
CA TYR A 85 -6.44 -3.39 -18.78
C TYR A 85 -7.06 -1.99 -18.66
N HIS A 86 -6.49 -0.99 -19.34
CA HIS A 86 -6.93 0.40 -19.24
C HIS A 86 -7.29 0.97 -20.61
N VAL A 87 -8.49 1.57 -20.70
CA VAL A 87 -8.96 2.27 -21.90
C VAL A 87 -8.07 3.48 -22.23
N ALA A 88 -7.56 4.18 -21.21
CA ALA A 88 -6.71 5.35 -21.33
C ALA A 88 -5.38 5.14 -20.56
N ALA A 89 -4.64 4.09 -20.91
CA ALA A 89 -3.44 3.65 -20.20
C ALA A 89 -2.41 4.75 -19.95
N GLU A 90 -2.11 5.57 -20.96
CA GLU A 90 -1.17 6.68 -20.86
C GLU A 90 -1.66 7.74 -19.87
N THR A 91 -2.92 8.17 -19.99
CA THR A 91 -3.53 9.12 -19.05
C THR A 91 -3.57 8.57 -17.62
N THR A 92 -3.88 7.27 -17.45
CA THR A 92 -3.85 6.61 -16.14
C THR A 92 -2.45 6.64 -15.53
N PHE A 93 -1.43 6.28 -16.31
CA PHE A 93 -0.04 6.29 -15.84
C PHE A 93 0.43 7.69 -15.48
N HIS A 94 0.24 8.67 -16.37
CA HIS A 94 0.67 10.05 -16.12
C HIS A 94 -0.10 10.69 -14.97
N GLY A 95 -1.41 10.42 -14.85
CA GLY A 95 -2.20 10.91 -13.72
C GLY A 95 -1.65 10.42 -12.37
N TRP A 96 -1.22 9.16 -12.28
CA TRP A 96 -0.55 8.64 -11.10
C TRP A 96 0.84 9.26 -10.91
N ALA A 97 1.71 9.20 -11.92
CA ALA A 97 3.09 9.66 -11.81
C ALA A 97 3.18 11.17 -11.50
N GLU A 98 2.34 12.00 -12.11
CA GLU A 98 2.33 13.46 -11.89
C GLU A 98 1.90 13.82 -10.47
N VAL A 99 0.94 13.09 -9.89
CA VAL A 99 0.58 13.27 -8.47
C VAL A 99 1.79 13.02 -7.59
N TRP A 100 2.42 11.85 -7.76
CA TRP A 100 3.59 11.44 -6.97
C TRP A 100 4.78 12.40 -7.10
N LEU A 101 4.94 13.03 -8.26
CA LEU A 101 6.05 13.94 -8.55
C LEU A 101 5.72 15.42 -8.29
N SER A 102 4.47 15.74 -7.93
CA SER A 102 4.06 17.11 -7.66
C SER A 102 4.67 17.66 -6.37
N ASP A 103 5.02 18.94 -6.36
CA ASP A 103 5.63 19.58 -5.19
C ASP A 103 4.73 19.54 -3.95
N GLY A 104 3.41 19.63 -4.15
CA GLY A 104 2.44 19.50 -3.06
C GLY A 104 2.48 18.11 -2.43
N PHE A 105 2.52 17.05 -3.26
CA PHE A 105 2.47 15.67 -2.78
C PHE A 105 3.74 15.24 -2.06
N ARG A 106 4.89 15.91 -2.24
CA ARG A 106 6.09 15.69 -1.41
C ARG A 106 5.84 15.84 0.10
N THR A 107 4.80 16.60 0.48
CA THR A 107 4.39 16.80 1.88
C THR A 107 3.25 15.85 2.31
N TRP A 108 2.84 14.93 1.44
CA TRP A 108 1.86 13.92 1.79
C TRP A 108 2.42 12.99 2.86
N ASN A 109 1.63 12.81 3.91
CA ASN A 109 1.93 12.02 5.08
C ASN A 109 0.60 11.60 5.72
N ILE A 110 0.49 10.34 6.13
CA ILE A 110 -0.69 9.78 6.81
C ILE A 110 -0.34 9.14 8.16
N GLU A 111 0.84 9.42 8.71
CA GLU A 111 1.27 8.91 10.01
C GLU A 111 0.31 9.31 11.14
N GLU A 112 -0.42 10.41 10.99
CA GLU A 112 -1.45 10.86 11.94
C GLU A 112 -2.59 9.84 12.15
N TYR A 113 -2.79 8.91 11.20
CA TYR A 113 -3.81 7.86 11.28
C TYR A 113 -3.31 6.61 12.02
N LEU A 114 -1.99 6.39 12.11
CA LEU A 114 -1.40 5.18 12.67
C LEU A 114 -1.81 4.93 14.14
N PRO A 115 -1.87 5.95 15.04
CA PRO A 115 -2.32 5.74 16.42
C PRO A 115 -3.78 5.28 16.56
N GLY A 116 -4.59 5.41 15.51
CA GLY A 116 -5.96 4.89 15.47
C GLY A 116 -6.05 3.38 15.27
N ILE A 117 -4.94 2.73 14.87
CA ILE A 117 -4.90 1.29 14.55
C ILE A 117 -4.51 0.50 15.79
N ASP A 118 -5.50 -0.17 16.40
CA ASP A 118 -5.32 -1.01 17.60
C ASP A 118 -5.45 -2.53 17.30
N ARG A 119 -5.61 -2.89 16.03
CA ARG A 119 -5.75 -4.28 15.55
C ARG A 119 -4.41 -4.86 15.09
N PRO A 120 -4.26 -6.19 15.02
CA PRO A 120 -3.05 -6.83 14.50
C PRO A 120 -2.68 -6.36 13.09
N VAL A 121 -1.39 -6.16 12.85
CA VAL A 121 -0.83 -5.74 11.56
C VAL A 121 0.31 -6.68 11.14
N LEU A 122 0.24 -7.20 9.92
CA LEU A 122 1.36 -7.82 9.22
C LEU A 122 1.94 -6.84 8.20
N LEU A 123 3.20 -6.45 8.41
CA LEU A 123 3.98 -5.65 7.48
C LEU A 123 4.82 -6.56 6.59
N VAL A 124 4.76 -6.37 5.28
CA VAL A 124 5.56 -7.13 4.31
C VAL A 124 6.27 -6.15 3.38
N GLN A 125 7.59 -6.24 3.24
CA GLN A 125 8.33 -5.45 2.25
C GLN A 125 9.50 -6.25 1.67
N GLY A 126 9.82 -5.98 0.41
CA GLY A 126 11.03 -6.53 -0.21
C GLY A 126 12.30 -5.80 0.22
N THR A 127 13.44 -6.47 0.30
CA THR A 127 14.72 -5.83 0.65
C THR A 127 15.28 -4.96 -0.49
N GLU A 128 14.79 -5.13 -1.71
CA GLU A 128 15.17 -4.37 -2.91
C GLU A 128 14.03 -3.46 -3.42
N ASP A 129 13.10 -3.07 -2.54
CA ASP A 129 11.98 -2.19 -2.89
C ASP A 129 12.47 -0.81 -3.35
N GLU A 130 12.23 -0.50 -4.63
CA GLU A 130 12.67 0.74 -5.26
C GLU A 130 11.75 1.94 -4.98
N TYR A 131 10.57 1.72 -4.40
CA TYR A 131 9.59 2.76 -4.10
C TYR A 131 9.45 3.04 -2.60
N GLY A 132 9.86 2.14 -1.71
CA GLY A 132 9.70 2.31 -0.27
C GLY A 132 10.94 1.89 0.52
N THR A 133 11.45 2.80 1.36
CA THR A 133 12.51 2.44 2.30
C THR A 133 11.96 1.69 3.52
N GLU A 134 12.84 1.02 4.27
CA GLU A 134 12.49 0.38 5.54
C GLU A 134 11.82 1.36 6.54
N ARG A 135 12.08 2.67 6.40
CA ARG A 135 11.47 3.72 7.23
C ARG A 135 9.94 3.72 7.17
N GLN A 136 9.34 3.27 6.06
CA GLN A 136 7.89 3.13 5.95
C GLN A 136 7.36 2.15 7.00
N LEU A 137 8.05 1.01 7.18
CA LEU A 137 7.70 -0.02 8.15
C LEU A 137 8.01 0.42 9.57
N GLU A 138 9.15 1.07 9.80
CA GLU A 138 9.53 1.61 11.11
C GLU A 138 8.51 2.65 11.61
N ALA A 139 8.05 3.54 10.74
CA ALA A 139 7.03 4.53 11.07
C ALA A 139 5.70 3.86 11.46
N ILE A 140 5.27 2.85 10.72
CA ILE A 140 4.06 2.09 11.06
C ILE A 140 4.25 1.35 12.40
N GLU A 141 5.32 0.58 12.54
CA GLU A 141 5.60 -0.23 13.73
C GLU A 141 5.70 0.60 15.01
N SER A 142 6.25 1.81 14.92
CA SER A 142 6.40 2.70 16.09
C SER A 142 5.13 3.45 16.48
N ALA A 143 4.17 3.62 15.58
CA ALA A 143 3.00 4.49 15.80
C ALA A 143 1.67 3.75 15.96
N VAL A 144 1.53 2.53 15.45
CA VAL A 144 0.31 1.73 15.69
C VAL A 144 0.24 1.23 17.13
N ARG A 145 -0.98 1.01 17.61
CA ARG A 145 -1.25 0.54 18.99
C ARG A 145 -1.50 -0.96 19.08
N GLY A 146 -1.79 -1.61 17.96
CA GLY A 146 -1.98 -3.05 17.86
C GLY A 146 -0.66 -3.83 17.75
N PRO A 147 -0.69 -5.17 17.87
CA PRO A 147 0.49 -5.98 17.69
C PRO A 147 0.94 -5.96 16.21
N VAL A 148 2.26 -5.85 16.00
CA VAL A 148 2.88 -5.81 14.67
C VAL A 148 3.74 -7.04 14.46
N ARG A 149 3.60 -7.67 13.30
CA ARG A 149 4.53 -8.66 12.77
C ARG A 149 5.14 -8.10 11.49
N ARG A 150 6.46 -8.21 11.35
CA ARG A 150 7.18 -7.72 10.18
C ARG A 150 7.83 -8.87 9.41
N LEU A 151 7.73 -8.83 8.09
CA LEU A 151 8.35 -9.75 7.15
C LEU A 151 9.13 -8.98 6.09
N MET A 152 10.46 -9.09 6.13
CA MET A 152 11.33 -8.64 5.05
C MET A 152 11.60 -9.79 4.10
N VAL A 153 11.32 -9.60 2.81
CA VAL A 153 11.47 -10.63 1.78
C VAL A 153 12.76 -10.35 1.00
N GLU A 154 13.78 -11.18 1.27
CA GLU A 154 15.10 -11.04 0.67
C GLU A 154 15.05 -11.14 -0.86
N GLY A 155 15.71 -10.22 -1.58
CA GLY A 155 15.77 -10.18 -3.04
C GLY A 155 14.46 -9.77 -3.73
N ALA A 156 13.42 -9.40 -2.98
CA ALA A 156 12.18 -8.92 -3.56
C ALA A 156 12.19 -7.40 -3.75
N ALA A 157 11.69 -6.97 -4.90
CA ALA A 157 11.32 -5.58 -5.18
C ALA A 157 9.93 -5.22 -4.61
N HIS A 158 9.31 -4.15 -5.08
CA HIS A 158 8.05 -3.60 -4.56
C HIS A 158 6.82 -4.52 -4.54
N SER A 159 6.81 -5.61 -5.32
CA SER A 159 5.69 -6.57 -5.38
C SER A 159 6.08 -7.95 -4.86
N PRO A 160 6.46 -8.10 -3.57
CA PRO A 160 7.00 -9.36 -3.05
C PRO A 160 5.99 -10.50 -3.09
N HIS A 161 4.70 -10.19 -3.01
CA HIS A 161 3.61 -11.18 -3.12
C HIS A 161 3.48 -11.81 -4.51
N LEU A 162 4.03 -11.17 -5.56
CA LEU A 162 4.04 -11.71 -6.92
C LEU A 162 5.37 -12.40 -7.24
N SER A 163 6.50 -11.85 -6.77
CA SER A 163 7.83 -12.38 -7.05
C SER A 163 8.23 -13.56 -6.16
N HIS A 164 7.79 -13.54 -4.89
CA HIS A 164 8.11 -14.55 -3.88
C HIS A 164 6.84 -15.06 -3.17
N PRO A 165 5.84 -15.57 -3.92
CA PRO A 165 4.59 -16.05 -3.34
C PRO A 165 4.81 -17.19 -2.33
N GLU A 166 5.87 -18.00 -2.49
CA GLU A 166 6.26 -19.07 -1.58
C GLU A 166 6.67 -18.58 -0.19
N VAL A 167 7.06 -17.31 -0.06
CA VAL A 167 7.37 -16.66 1.23
C VAL A 167 6.15 -15.89 1.74
N VAL A 168 5.54 -15.07 0.89
CA VAL A 168 4.49 -14.14 1.31
C VAL A 168 3.16 -14.85 1.58
N VAL A 169 2.73 -15.76 0.71
CA VAL A 169 1.41 -16.40 0.85
C VAL A 169 1.30 -17.22 2.14
N PRO A 170 2.28 -18.06 2.55
CA PRO A 170 2.21 -18.77 3.83
C PRO A 170 2.15 -17.82 5.02
N ALA A 171 2.95 -16.75 5.03
CA ALA A 171 2.96 -15.78 6.13
C ALA A 171 1.62 -15.06 6.27
N VAL A 172 1.01 -14.67 5.15
CA VAL A 172 -0.33 -14.07 5.13
C VAL A 172 -1.39 -15.07 5.58
N ALA A 173 -1.34 -16.32 5.14
CA ALA A 173 -2.28 -17.36 5.55
C ALA A 173 -2.19 -17.67 7.06
N GLU A 174 -0.97 -17.75 7.60
CA GLU A 174 -0.72 -17.92 9.03
C GLU A 174 -1.30 -16.76 9.84
N PHE A 175 -0.99 -15.52 9.43
CA PHE A 175 -1.53 -14.33 10.08
C PHE A 175 -3.06 -14.29 10.05
N ILE A 176 -3.68 -14.63 8.92
CA ILE A 176 -5.15 -14.71 8.80
C ILE A 176 -5.71 -15.75 9.78
N ALA A 177 -5.08 -16.92 9.92
CA ALA A 177 -5.54 -17.97 10.82
C ALA A 177 -5.44 -17.61 12.31
N GLU A 178 -4.53 -16.71 12.69
CA GLU A 178 -4.39 -16.21 14.07
C GLU A 178 -5.41 -15.12 14.43
N VAL A 179 -5.85 -14.34 13.43
CA VAL A 179 -6.73 -13.18 13.61
C VAL A 179 -8.21 -13.53 13.42
N ALA A 180 -8.52 -14.54 12.60
CA ALA A 180 -9.88 -15.00 12.27
C ALA A 180 -10.51 -15.90 13.34
#